data_AF-A0A3M2BGG0-F1
#
_entry.id   AF-A0A3M2BGG0-F1
#
_cell.length_a   1.000
_cell.length_b   1.000
_cell.length_c   1.000
_cell.angle_alpha   90.00
_cell.angle_beta   90.00
_cell.angle_gamma   90.00
#
_symmetry.space_group_name_H-M   'P 1'
#
loop_
_entity.id
_entity.type
_entity.pdbx_description
1 polymer ?
#
loop_
_entity_poly.entity_id
_entity_poly.type
_entity_poly.pdbx_seq_one_letter_code
_entity_poly.pdbx_strand_id
1 'polypeptide(L)'
;MVKKVYYVTNKELLFEIRKSKDRLAKLNGGDTSDKEMMMQALTPRLIELLQLITRRVGTKSNWAGYTWRDDMEADAILTLLTVVLKFDVDRENPNPLAYITRCIERSFINTLHKEKKHGKIRDAILIDEGHTPSFSAQIDNSEN
;
A
#
# COMPACT_ATOMS: atom_id res chain seq x y z
N MET A 1 22.40 6.76 20.82
CA MET A 1 21.00 6.55 21.28
C MET A 1 20.41 5.33 20.58
N VAL A 2 20.12 4.25 21.32
CA VAL A 2 19.39 3.11 20.75
C VAL A 2 17.94 3.54 20.56
N LYS A 3 17.45 3.61 19.31
CA LYS A 3 16.02 3.89 19.05
C LYS A 3 15.20 2.73 19.62
N LYS A 4 14.30 3.03 20.56
CA LYS A 4 13.37 2.04 21.10
C LYS A 4 12.50 1.52 19.96
N VAL A 5 12.57 0.22 19.67
CA VAL A 5 11.74 -0.41 18.63
C VAL A 5 10.31 -0.47 19.15
N TYR A 6 9.44 0.38 18.57
CA TYR A 6 8.03 0.37 18.90
C TYR A 6 7.33 -0.71 18.08
N TYR A 7 6.84 -1.75 18.75
CA TYR A 7 6.06 -2.80 18.10
C TYR A 7 4.60 -2.40 18.05
N VAL A 8 4.04 -2.30 16.84
CA VAL A 8 2.60 -2.10 16.67
C VAL A 8 1.88 -3.37 17.14
N THR A 9 0.99 -3.21 18.11
CA THR A 9 0.21 -4.34 18.63
C THR A 9 -1.15 -4.44 17.92
N ASN A 10 -1.64 -5.66 17.72
CA ASN A 10 -2.97 -5.87 17.11
C ASN A 10 -4.10 -5.21 17.91
N LYS A 11 -3.98 -5.19 19.24
CA LYS A 11 -4.96 -4.56 20.14
C LYS A 11 -5.02 -3.05 19.94
N GLU A 12 -3.87 -2.38 19.91
CA GLU A 12 -3.78 -0.94 19.66
C GLU A 12 -4.34 -0.58 18.27
N LEU A 13 -3.97 -1.35 17.25
CA LEU A 13 -4.42 -1.12 15.89
C LEU A 13 -5.94 -1.28 15.75
N LEU A 14 -6.52 -2.31 16.37
CA LEU A 14 -7.96 -2.52 16.39
C LEU A 14 -8.69 -1.38 17.11
N PHE A 15 -8.14 -0.91 18.23
CA PHE A 15 -8.70 0.22 18.98
C PHE A 15 -8.73 1.50 18.14
N GLU A 16 -7.63 1.85 17.47
CA GLU A 16 -7.57 3.06 16.64
C GLU A 16 -8.44 2.95 15.37
N ILE A 17 -8.62 1.75 14.81
CA ILE A 17 -9.56 1.52 13.70
C ILE A 17 -11.01 1.73 14.18
N ARG A 18 -11.40 1.19 15.33
CA ARG A 18 -12.74 1.40 15.91
C ARG A 18 -13.00 2.88 16.15
N LYS A 19 -12.06 3.57 16.80
CA LYS A 19 -12.14 5.03 17.03
C LYS A 19 -12.29 5.83 15.73
N SER A 20 -11.58 5.45 14.67
CA SER A 20 -11.70 6.10 13.36
C SER A 20 -13.04 5.81 12.68
N LYS A 21 -13.60 4.60 12.83
CA LYS A 21 -14.96 4.26 12.37
C LYS A 21 -16.03 5.06 13.12
N ASP A 22 -15.88 5.26 14.42
CA ASP A 22 -16.82 6.10 15.20
C ASP A 22 -16.78 7.57 14.74
N ARG A 23 -15.59 8.08 14.39
CA ARG A 23 -15.45 9.41 13.76
C ARG A 23 -16.12 9.47 12.40
N LEU A 24 -15.97 8.43 11.60
CA LEU A 24 -16.62 8.33 10.29
C LEU A 24 -18.14 8.36 10.43
N ALA A 25 -18.70 7.59 11.36
CA ALA A 25 -20.14 7.56 11.62
C ALA A 25 -20.70 8.95 12.00
N LYS A 26 -19.93 9.75 12.74
CA LYS A 26 -20.29 11.14 13.09
C LYS A 26 -20.23 12.11 11.91
N LEU A 27 -19.32 11.89 10.96
CA LEU A 27 -19.14 12.75 9.79
C LEU A 27 -20.15 12.44 8.68
N ASN A 28 -20.47 11.17 8.46
CA ASN A 28 -21.20 10.71 7.28
C ASN A 28 -22.72 10.65 7.42
N GLY A 29 -23.27 10.77 8.63
CA GLY A 29 -24.70 10.54 8.86
C GLY A 29 -25.21 9.13 8.47
N GLY A 30 -24.34 8.24 7.97
CA GLY A 30 -24.66 6.86 7.58
C GLY A 30 -23.93 6.34 6.33
N ASP A 31 -23.53 7.17 5.37
CA ASP A 31 -23.03 6.66 4.08
C ASP A 31 -21.52 6.44 4.03
N THR A 32 -21.09 5.20 3.81
CA THR A 32 -19.67 4.78 3.94
C THR A 32 -18.95 4.69 2.58
N SER A 33 -19.51 5.20 1.48
CA SER A 33 -18.90 5.07 0.14
C SER A 33 -17.74 6.01 -0.15
N ASP A 34 -17.69 7.16 0.54
CA ASP A 34 -16.90 8.29 0.10
C ASP A 34 -15.46 8.21 0.62
N LYS A 35 -14.51 8.00 -0.32
CA LYS A 35 -13.08 7.84 -0.01
C LYS A 35 -12.49 9.03 0.74
N GLU A 36 -12.92 10.23 0.40
CA GLU A 36 -12.46 11.47 1.04
C GLU A 36 -12.89 11.52 2.50
N MET A 37 -14.12 11.13 2.80
CA MET A 37 -14.65 11.12 4.17
C MET A 37 -13.98 10.03 5.02
N MET A 38 -13.66 8.87 4.43
CA MET A 38 -12.83 7.86 5.11
C MET A 38 -11.47 8.43 5.51
N MET A 39 -10.79 9.13 4.60
CA MET A 39 -9.47 9.71 4.86
C MET A 39 -9.53 10.77 5.97
N GLN A 40 -10.57 11.61 5.99
CA GLN A 40 -10.77 12.62 7.03
C GLN A 40 -11.07 12.01 8.42
N ALA A 41 -11.72 10.85 8.47
CA ALA A 41 -12.07 10.18 9.72
C ALA A 41 -10.89 9.51 10.43
N LEU A 42 -9.78 9.25 9.72
CA LEU A 42 -8.59 8.59 10.27
C LEU A 42 -7.97 9.41 11.40
N THR A 43 -7.69 8.74 12.52
CA THR A 43 -6.94 9.39 13.61
C THR A 43 -5.48 9.59 13.22
N PRO A 44 -4.83 10.67 13.68
CA PRO A 44 -3.39 10.87 13.45
C PRO A 44 -2.57 9.66 13.92
N ARG A 45 -2.97 9.06 15.05
CA ARG A 45 -2.33 7.87 15.59
C ARG A 45 -2.45 6.67 14.64
N LEU A 46 -3.62 6.42 14.06
CA LEU A 46 -3.78 5.34 13.09
C LEU A 46 -2.87 5.55 11.87
N ILE A 47 -2.78 6.79 11.37
CA ILE A 47 -1.90 7.13 10.23
C ILE A 47 -0.43 6.81 10.55
N GLU A 48 0.05 7.20 11.73
CA GLU A 48 1.41 6.86 12.19
C GLU A 48 1.66 5.34 12.21
N LEU A 49 0.70 4.57 12.75
CA LEU A 49 0.78 3.12 12.80
C LEU A 49 0.83 2.50 11.39
N LEU A 50 0.01 2.99 10.46
CA LEU A 50 0.02 2.53 9.06
C LEU A 50 1.35 2.83 8.38
N GLN A 51 1.93 4.01 8.60
CA GLN A 51 3.26 4.36 8.08
C GLN A 51 4.37 3.47 8.67
N LEU A 52 4.30 3.12 9.96
CA LEU A 52 5.27 2.24 10.59
C LEU A 52 5.18 0.82 10.03
N ILE A 53 3.97 0.28 9.85
CA ILE A 53 3.76 -1.06 9.27
C ILE A 53 4.25 -1.07 7.82
N THR A 54 3.92 -0.06 7.02
CA THR A 54 4.33 0.04 5.61
C THR A 54 5.85 0.05 5.47
N ARG A 55 6.55 0.91 6.23
CA ARG A 55 8.01 0.95 6.26
C ARG A 55 8.60 -0.40 6.66
N ARG A 56 8.02 -1.07 7.65
CA ARG A 56 8.48 -2.40 8.07
C ARG A 56 8.32 -3.43 6.95
N VAL A 57 7.20 -3.44 6.23
CA VAL A 57 7.00 -4.34 5.08
C VAL A 57 8.02 -4.05 3.97
N GLY A 58 8.34 -2.78 3.73
CA GLY A 58 9.39 -2.34 2.78
C GLY A 58 10.80 -2.84 3.11
N THR A 59 11.09 -3.15 4.38
CA THR A 59 12.40 -3.72 4.78
C THR A 59 12.53 -5.23 4.56
N LYS A 60 11.46 -5.94 4.15
CA LYS A 60 11.55 -7.38 3.84
C LYS A 60 12.46 -7.62 2.64
N SER A 61 13.18 -8.74 2.62
CA SER A 61 14.17 -9.10 1.57
C SER A 61 13.68 -8.97 0.14
N ASN A 62 12.38 -9.18 -0.11
CA ASN A 62 11.79 -9.09 -1.46
C ASN A 62 11.70 -7.65 -1.97
N TRP A 63 11.62 -6.67 -1.08
CA TRP A 63 11.38 -5.25 -1.37
C TRP A 63 12.57 -4.37 -0.98
N ALA A 64 13.42 -4.86 -0.08
CA ALA A 64 14.62 -4.17 0.36
C ALA A 64 15.58 -3.95 -0.82
N GLY A 65 16.10 -2.73 -0.94
CA GLY A 65 17.02 -2.37 -2.02
C GLY A 65 16.37 -2.17 -3.39
N TYR A 66 15.04 -2.26 -3.50
CA TYR A 66 14.36 -1.95 -4.75
C TYR A 66 14.42 -0.45 -5.05
N THR A 67 14.73 -0.08 -6.30
CA THR A 67 14.88 1.32 -6.72
C THR A 67 13.63 2.15 -6.45
N TRP A 68 12.45 1.58 -6.69
CA TRP A 68 11.16 2.28 -6.54
C TRP A 68 10.50 2.05 -5.17
N ARG A 69 11.27 1.63 -4.16
CA ARG A 69 10.72 1.30 -2.84
C ARG A 69 9.97 2.47 -2.21
N ASP A 70 10.49 3.69 -2.34
CA ASP A 70 9.87 4.87 -1.74
C ASP A 70 8.51 5.17 -2.41
N ASP A 71 8.40 4.99 -3.73
CA ASP A 71 7.15 5.12 -4.47
C ASP A 71 6.16 3.99 -4.14
N MET A 72 6.65 2.76 -3.94
CA MET A 72 5.84 1.65 -3.45
C MET A 72 5.25 1.95 -2.07
N GLU A 73 6.05 2.47 -1.14
CA GLU A 73 5.59 2.86 0.20
C GLU A 73 4.55 3.98 0.13
N ALA A 74 4.73 4.98 -0.74
CA ALA A 74 3.77 6.07 -0.96
C ALA A 74 2.41 5.57 -1.52
N ASP A 75 2.43 4.75 -2.58
CA ASP A 75 1.21 4.17 -3.19
C ASP A 75 0.47 3.26 -2.20
N ALA A 76 1.23 2.49 -1.39
CA ALA A 76 0.65 1.64 -0.35
C ALA A 76 -0.01 2.45 0.76
N ILE A 77 0.61 3.52 1.24
CA ILE A 77 -0.01 4.41 2.24
C ILE A 77 -1.29 5.00 1.67
N LEU A 78 -1.27 5.57 0.46
CA LEU A 78 -2.47 6.15 -0.17
C LEU A 78 -3.60 5.11 -0.27
N THR A 79 -3.26 3.90 -0.71
CA THR A 79 -4.23 2.79 -0.77
C THR A 79 -4.82 2.52 0.61
N LEU A 80 -3.98 2.36 1.64
CA LEU A 80 -4.41 2.09 3.02
C LEU A 80 -5.35 3.16 3.56
N LEU A 81 -5.08 4.45 3.29
CA LEU A 81 -5.94 5.56 3.76
C LEU A 81 -7.39 5.41 3.28
N THR A 82 -7.60 4.79 2.12
CA THR A 82 -8.95 4.60 1.53
C THR A 82 -9.60 3.26 1.85
N VAL A 83 -8.85 2.26 2.31
CA VAL A 83 -9.37 0.88 2.50
C VAL A 83 -9.31 0.39 3.94
N VAL A 84 -8.54 1.02 4.82
CA VAL A 84 -8.35 0.53 6.19
C VAL A 84 -9.66 0.53 6.99
N LEU A 85 -10.53 1.53 6.79
CA LEU A 85 -11.83 1.61 7.48
C LEU A 85 -12.87 0.65 6.92
N LYS A 86 -12.62 0.01 5.79
CA LYS A 86 -13.46 -1.09 5.27
C LYS A 86 -13.22 -2.41 6.00
N PHE A 87 -12.18 -2.48 6.84
CA PHE A 87 -11.92 -3.65 7.67
C PHE A 87 -13.12 -3.94 8.59
N ASP A 88 -13.48 -5.21 8.65
CA ASP A 88 -14.57 -5.72 9.47
C ASP A 88 -14.06 -6.01 10.89
N VAL A 89 -14.47 -5.17 11.84
CA VAL A 89 -13.98 -5.17 13.22
C VAL A 89 -14.77 -6.11 14.15
N ASP A 90 -15.91 -6.62 13.70
CA ASP A 90 -16.86 -7.37 14.53
C ASP A 90 -16.78 -8.88 14.32
N ARG A 91 -15.78 -9.32 13.54
CA ARG A 91 -15.43 -10.75 13.44
C ARG A 91 -15.00 -11.32 14.79
N GLU A 92 -15.17 -12.63 14.94
CA GLU A 92 -14.87 -13.37 16.16
C GLU A 92 -13.40 -13.26 16.64
N ASN A 93 -12.46 -13.05 15.71
CA ASN A 93 -11.05 -12.77 16.02
C ASN A 93 -10.42 -11.83 14.98
N PRO A 94 -10.62 -10.50 15.10
CA PRO A 94 -10.20 -9.56 14.08
C PRO A 94 -8.67 -9.36 14.13
N ASN A 95 -7.99 -9.65 13.02
CA ASN A 95 -6.54 -9.44 12.86
C ASN A 95 -6.25 -8.32 11.86
N PRO A 96 -6.27 -7.04 12.30
CA PRO A 96 -6.06 -5.91 11.40
C PRO A 96 -4.65 -5.85 10.82
N LEU A 97 -3.61 -6.30 11.54
CA LEU A 97 -2.24 -6.28 11.04
C LEU A 97 -2.06 -7.19 9.81
N ALA A 98 -2.67 -8.39 9.83
CA ALA A 98 -2.62 -9.29 8.69
C ALA A 98 -3.34 -8.70 7.47
N TYR A 99 -4.51 -8.10 7.68
CA TYR A 99 -5.27 -7.41 6.63
C TYR A 99 -4.47 -6.26 6.00
N ILE A 100 -3.93 -5.37 6.84
CA ILE A 100 -3.12 -4.22 6.39
C ILE A 100 -1.86 -4.69 5.67
N THR A 101 -1.15 -5.69 6.21
CA THR A 101 0.05 -6.26 5.57
C THR A 101 -0.28 -6.79 4.18
N ARG A 102 -1.41 -7.48 4.02
CA ARG A 102 -1.86 -8.00 2.72
C ARG A 102 -2.19 -6.89 1.73
N CYS A 103 -2.82 -5.81 2.19
CA CYS A 103 -3.08 -4.62 1.37
C CYS A 103 -1.77 -3.98 0.88
N ILE A 104 -0.78 -3.84 1.76
CA ILE A 104 0.54 -3.28 1.41
C ILE A 104 1.23 -4.14 0.36
N GLU A 105 1.36 -5.45 0.61
CA GLU A 105 2.02 -6.37 -0.33
C GLU A 105 1.33 -6.36 -1.70
N ARG A 106 0.00 -6.30 -1.73
CA ARG A 106 -0.75 -6.18 -2.98
C ARG A 106 -0.48 -4.85 -3.70
N SER A 107 -0.35 -3.76 -2.96
CA SER A 107 0.01 -2.45 -3.53
C SER A 107 1.41 -2.47 -4.13
N PHE A 108 2.39 -3.08 -3.44
CA PHE A 108 3.76 -3.18 -3.94
C PHE A 108 3.84 -3.99 -5.24
N ILE A 109 3.13 -5.12 -5.30
CA ILE A 109 3.00 -5.91 -6.55
C ILE A 109 2.36 -5.07 -7.66
N ASN A 110 1.35 -4.26 -7.34
CA ASN A 110 0.70 -3.39 -8.32
C ASN A 110 1.66 -2.33 -8.88
N THR A 111 2.47 -1.69 -8.04
CA THR A 111 3.51 -0.75 -8.48
C THR A 111 4.53 -1.43 -9.39
N LEU A 112 4.99 -2.63 -9.02
CA LEU A 112 5.88 -3.44 -9.86
C LEU A 112 5.25 -3.74 -11.23
N HIS A 113 3.96 -4.05 -11.28
CA HIS A 113 3.25 -4.27 -12.54
C HIS A 113 3.13 -2.99 -13.38
N LYS A 114 2.84 -1.84 -12.75
CA LYS A 114 2.81 -0.53 -13.43
C LYS A 114 4.16 -0.23 -14.07
N GLU A 115 5.25 -0.43 -13.32
CA GLU A 115 6.61 -0.23 -13.82
C GLU A 115 6.94 -1.12 -15.02
N LYS A 116 6.67 -2.44 -14.92
CA LYS A 116 6.85 -3.38 -16.04
C LYS A 116 6.04 -2.96 -17.26
N LYS A 117 4.80 -2.51 -17.05
CA LYS A 117 3.94 -2.01 -18.13
C LYS A 117 4.53 -0.76 -18.79
N HIS A 118 5.03 0.20 -18.01
CA HIS A 118 5.67 1.40 -18.55
C HIS A 118 6.93 1.07 -19.35
N GLY A 119 7.75 0.13 -18.87
CA GLY A 119 8.91 -0.38 -19.62
C GLY A 119 8.52 -0.95 -20.99
N LYS A 120 7.48 -1.80 -21.03
CA LYS A 120 6.97 -2.35 -22.29
C LYS A 120 6.44 -1.29 -23.24
N ILE A 121 5.73 -0.28 -22.73
CA ILE A 121 5.22 0.83 -23.56
C ILE A 121 6.38 1.63 -24.16
N ARG A 122 7.38 1.97 -23.35
CA ARG A 122 8.59 2.67 -23.83
C ARG A 122 9.27 1.88 -24.94
N ASP A 123 9.48 0.59 -24.73
CA ASP A 123 10.19 -0.25 -25.69
C ASP A 123 9.36 -0.44 -26.98
N ALA A 124 8.03 -0.51 -26.89
CA ALA A 124 7.16 -0.52 -28.05
C ALA A 124 7.26 0.78 -28.88
N ILE A 125 7.33 1.94 -28.24
CA ILE A 125 7.52 3.23 -28.92
C ILE A 125 8.89 3.27 -29.62
N LEU A 126 9.96 2.81 -28.96
CA LEU A 126 11.29 2.77 -29.56
C LEU A 126 11.32 1.91 -30.83
N ILE A 127 10.65 0.75 -30.80
CA ILE A 127 10.57 -0.14 -31.97
C ILE A 127 9.81 0.52 -33.12
N ASP A 128 8.70 1.20 -32.83
CA ASP A 128 7.90 1.92 -33.83
C ASP A 128 8.70 3.04 -34.52
N GLU A 129 9.54 3.73 -33.76
CA GLU A 129 10.45 4.77 -34.27
C GLU A 129 11.72 4.21 -34.96
N GLY A 130 11.88 2.89 -35.02
CA GLY A 130 13.06 2.23 -35.61
C GLY A 130 14.32 2.28 -34.74
N HIS A 131 14.18 2.60 -33.45
CA HIS A 131 15.25 2.58 -32.46
C HIS A 131 15.38 1.22 -31.76
N THR A 132 16.55 0.97 -31.19
CA THR A 132 16.82 -0.28 -30.47
C THR A 132 16.14 -0.30 -29.09
N PRO A 133 15.30 -1.30 -28.78
CA PRO A 133 14.62 -1.41 -27.47
C PRO A 133 15.58 -1.88 -26.37
N SER A 134 15.10 -1.92 -25.12
CA SER A 134 15.88 -2.40 -23.98
C SER A 134 16.32 -3.86 -24.14
N PHE A 135 17.40 -4.24 -23.43
CA PHE A 135 17.93 -5.60 -23.46
C PHE A 135 16.90 -6.66 -23.04
N SER A 136 16.11 -6.38 -22.00
CA SER A 136 15.02 -7.27 -21.57
C SER A 136 13.99 -7.49 -22.67
N ALA A 137 13.61 -6.43 -23.41
CA ALA A 137 12.65 -6.55 -24.50
C ALA A 137 13.22 -7.30 -25.72
N GLN A 138 14.53 -7.18 -25.98
CA GLN A 138 15.19 -7.96 -27.03
C GLN A 138 15.16 -9.47 -26.71
N ILE A 139 15.41 -9.84 -25.45
CA ILE A 139 15.29 -11.22 -24.98
C ILE A 139 13.85 -11.72 -25.15
N ASP A 140 12.87 -10.98 -24.61
CA ASP A 140 11.44 -11.34 -24.69
C ASP A 140 10.98 -11.53 -26.16
N ASN A 141 11.50 -10.72 -27.10
CA ASN A 141 11.18 -10.84 -28.53
C ASN A 141 11.93 -11.99 -29.22
N SER A 142 13.10 -12.40 -28.71
CA SER A 142 13.88 -13.51 -29.29
C SER A 142 13.38 -14.90 -28.88
N GLU A 143 12.64 -14.98 -27.77
CA GLU A 143 12.06 -16.22 -27.25
C GLU A 143 10.63 -16.50 -27.76
N ASN A 144 10.04 -15.59 -28.54
CA ASN A 144 8.73 -15.73 -29.20
C ASN A 144 8.88 -16.04 -30.70
#